data_AF-A0A813L1N7-F1
#
_entry.id   AF-A0A813L1N7-F1
#
_cell.length_a   1.000
_cell.length_b   1.000
_cell.length_c   1.000
_cell.angle_alpha   90.00
_cell.angle_beta   90.00
_cell.angle_gamma   90.00
#
_symmetry.space_group_name_H-M   'P 1'
#
loop_
_entity.id
_entity.type
_entity.pdbx_description
1 polymer ?
#
loop_
_entity_poly.entity_id
_entity_poly.type
_entity_poly.pdbx_seq_one_letter_code
_entity_poly.pdbx_strand_id
1 'polypeptide(L)'
;MMPGAACLSARCATGKCLAPTGATTTRTRATTTRPLLASPVYLLRCCQARPSLMQVRSLGFLIPAAAAIRRRRRAKQRRGTTTTATTATTATTAMAAGGGQLVVPLPYARYLLCSSCLTAFSFLCASAHACWWCAFLTGLVLATSVNYWRDPRYGFRRWLDIAAVCTAISYHFFVACRALGSSGPGELLLPPLRPFFPPLPGLWVPAVSPLGYLALLFLGLACYWRAWSYAQVKCFDLGWRWHAAFHFVANLGNVLLYPGLV
;
A
#
# COMPACT_ATOMS: atom_id res chain seq x y z
N MET A 1 30.62 -16.48 -9.77
CA MET A 1 31.09 -16.47 -8.38
C MET A 1 31.08 -15.04 -7.88
N MET A 2 30.10 -14.69 -7.05
CA MET A 2 30.04 -13.63 -6.03
C MET A 2 28.86 -14.04 -5.12
N PRO A 3 29.00 -14.09 -3.79
CA PRO A 3 28.02 -14.70 -2.90
C PRO A 3 26.82 -13.78 -2.60
N GLY A 4 25.67 -14.41 -2.37
CA GLY A 4 24.36 -13.78 -2.27
C GLY A 4 24.11 -12.99 -0.99
N ALA A 5 23.41 -11.87 -1.14
CA ALA A 5 22.85 -11.09 -0.06
C ALA A 5 21.63 -11.79 0.55
N ALA A 6 21.73 -12.16 1.84
CA ALA A 6 20.61 -12.65 2.63
C ALA A 6 19.73 -11.49 3.11
N CYS A 7 18.46 -11.51 2.72
CA CYS A 7 17.42 -10.63 3.21
C CYS A 7 16.91 -11.15 4.58
N LEU A 8 17.12 -10.37 5.64
CA LEU A 8 16.58 -10.61 6.98
C LEU A 8 15.10 -10.16 7.05
N SER A 9 14.22 -11.08 7.48
CA SER A 9 12.99 -10.73 8.21
C SER A 9 12.78 -11.72 9.34
N ALA A 10 12.80 -11.19 10.56
CA ALA A 10 12.67 -11.93 11.80
C ALA A 10 11.21 -12.34 12.08
N ARG A 11 11.08 -13.47 12.77
CA ARG A 11 9.82 -14.05 13.24
C ARG A 11 9.27 -13.31 14.45
N CYS A 12 7.96 -13.13 14.43
CA CYS A 12 7.12 -13.04 15.61
C CYS A 12 6.95 -14.45 16.21
N ALA A 13 7.54 -14.69 17.37
CA ALA A 13 7.17 -15.75 18.32
C ALA A 13 7.36 -15.09 19.68
N THR A 14 6.31 -14.80 20.42
CA THR A 14 5.65 -15.77 21.31
C THR A 14 4.23 -15.33 21.61
N GLY A 15 3.28 -16.26 21.56
CA GLY A 15 1.88 -16.01 21.87
C GLY A 15 1.03 -17.22 21.55
N LYS A 16 1.26 -18.33 22.24
CA LYS A 16 0.27 -19.41 22.33
C LYS A 16 -0.94 -18.84 23.07
N CYS A 17 -1.96 -18.40 22.35
CA CYS A 17 -3.31 -18.33 22.91
C CYS A 17 -3.84 -19.76 22.98
N LEU A 18 -3.82 -20.33 24.19
CA LEU A 18 -4.67 -21.45 24.55
C LEU A 18 -6.12 -21.00 24.37
N ALA A 19 -6.86 -21.73 23.53
CA ALA A 19 -8.30 -21.55 23.40
C ALA A 19 -8.98 -22.23 24.60
N PRO A 20 -9.90 -21.55 25.32
CA PRO A 20 -10.81 -22.23 26.21
C PRO A 20 -11.86 -22.97 25.37
N THR A 21 -11.89 -24.28 25.51
CA THR A 21 -13.03 -25.13 25.17
C THR A 21 -14.20 -24.80 26.08
N GLY A 22 -15.36 -24.51 25.49
CA GLY A 22 -16.66 -24.65 26.16
C GLY A 22 -17.47 -23.36 26.24
N ALA A 23 -18.42 -23.20 25.31
CA ALA A 23 -19.73 -22.61 25.58
C ALA A 23 -20.65 -22.87 24.38
N THR A 24 -21.58 -23.79 24.56
CA THR A 24 -22.73 -24.02 23.68
C THR A 24 -23.67 -22.82 23.84
N THR A 25 -23.83 -21.99 22.81
CA THR A 25 -24.82 -20.91 22.83
C THR A 25 -25.92 -21.17 21.79
N THR A 26 -27.13 -21.26 22.33
CA THR A 26 -28.40 -21.53 21.67
C THR A 26 -28.73 -20.44 20.65
N ARG A 27 -29.17 -20.87 19.47
CA ARG A 27 -29.49 -20.03 18.30
C ARG A 27 -30.98 -19.64 18.35
N THR A 28 -31.30 -18.41 18.75
CA THR A 28 -32.63 -17.81 18.52
C THR A 28 -32.61 -17.00 17.22
N ARG A 29 -33.48 -17.39 16.30
CA ARG A 29 -33.68 -16.82 14.96
C ARG A 29 -34.70 -15.69 15.06
N ALA A 30 -34.27 -14.43 14.97
CA ALA A 30 -35.16 -13.29 14.80
C ALA A 30 -35.14 -12.86 13.32
N THR A 31 -36.31 -12.99 12.69
CA THR A 31 -36.59 -12.57 11.32
C THR A 31 -37.01 -11.11 11.35
N THR A 32 -36.22 -10.22 10.76
CA THR A 32 -36.63 -8.81 10.57
C THR A 32 -36.39 -8.39 9.13
N THR A 33 -37.49 -8.34 8.39
CA THR A 33 -37.64 -7.70 7.08
C THR A 33 -37.73 -6.19 7.25
N ARG A 34 -36.92 -5.40 6.54
CA ARG A 34 -37.22 -3.99 6.22
C ARG A 34 -36.49 -3.48 4.95
N PRO A 35 -37.04 -2.45 4.30
CA PRO A 35 -37.00 -2.30 2.84
C PRO A 35 -35.85 -1.42 2.33
N LEU A 36 -35.62 -1.58 1.01
CA LEU A 36 -34.68 -0.85 0.17
C LEU A 36 -35.11 0.62 0.01
N LEU A 37 -34.25 1.54 0.45
CA LEU A 37 -34.19 2.91 -0.05
C LEU A 37 -32.71 3.28 -0.22
N ALA A 38 -32.30 3.40 -1.48
CA ALA A 38 -30.95 3.77 -1.89
C ALA A 38 -30.74 5.27 -1.64
N SER A 39 -29.69 5.63 -0.89
CA SER A 39 -29.29 7.01 -0.62
C SER A 39 -27.75 7.15 -0.74
N PRO A 40 -27.22 8.25 -1.32
CA PRO A 40 -25.83 8.33 -1.82
C PRO A 40 -24.74 8.56 -0.76
N VAL A 41 -25.00 8.28 0.52
CA VAL A 41 -24.09 8.61 1.64
C VAL A 41 -23.07 7.48 1.96
N TYR A 42 -23.02 6.42 1.17
CA TYR A 42 -22.19 5.24 1.47
C TYR A 42 -20.67 5.41 1.33
N LEU A 43 -20.18 6.52 0.73
CA LEU A 43 -18.74 6.72 0.54
C LEU A 43 -18.00 7.33 1.75
N LEU A 44 -18.70 7.94 2.71
CA LEU A 44 -18.04 8.56 3.88
C LEU A 44 -17.98 7.69 5.14
N ARG A 45 -18.68 6.54 5.21
CA ARG A 45 -18.68 5.69 6.41
C ARG A 45 -17.54 4.67 6.49
N CYS A 46 -16.72 4.50 5.45
CA CYS A 46 -15.60 3.54 5.47
C CYS A 46 -14.32 4.06 6.17
N CYS A 47 -14.26 5.32 6.60
CA CYS A 47 -13.03 5.91 7.19
C CYS A 47 -13.02 6.03 8.73
N GLN A 48 -14.04 5.57 9.45
CA GLN A 48 -14.00 5.54 10.93
C GLN A 48 -13.42 4.21 11.44
N ALA A 49 -12.11 4.01 11.27
CA ALA A 49 -11.38 2.98 12.00
C ALA A 49 -10.82 3.59 13.30
N ARG A 50 -11.21 3.01 14.45
CA ARG A 50 -10.75 3.42 15.80
C ARG A 50 -9.22 3.32 15.92
N PRO A 51 -8.52 4.35 16.44
CA PRO A 51 -7.10 4.25 16.72
C PRO A 51 -6.89 3.50 18.05
N SER A 52 -6.32 2.30 17.99
CA SER A 52 -5.72 1.65 19.16
C SER A 52 -4.27 2.10 19.30
N LEU A 53 -3.95 2.75 20.41
CA LEU A 53 -2.62 3.19 20.85
C LEU A 53 -1.53 2.13 20.58
N MET A 54 -0.55 2.47 19.74
CA MET A 54 0.66 1.68 19.53
C MET A 54 1.78 2.14 20.47
N GLN A 55 2.19 1.24 21.36
CA GLN A 55 3.41 1.34 22.15
C GLN A 55 4.61 0.92 21.27
N VAL A 56 5.57 1.84 21.09
CA VAL A 56 6.83 1.58 20.40
C VAL A 56 7.80 0.89 21.37
N ARG A 57 8.28 -0.31 21.03
CA ARG A 57 9.40 -0.95 21.74
C ARG A 57 10.52 -1.32 20.77
N SER A 58 11.72 -0.96 21.20
CA SER A 58 12.98 -0.84 20.48
C SER A 58 13.65 -2.18 20.13
N LEU A 59 14.54 -2.10 19.13
CA LEU A 59 15.41 -3.15 18.60
C LEU A 59 16.43 -3.69 19.61
N GLY A 60 16.74 -4.99 19.50
CA GLY A 60 17.94 -5.58 20.08
C GLY A 60 18.12 -7.08 19.79
N PHE A 61 19.26 -7.39 19.16
CA PHE A 61 20.10 -8.60 19.30
C PHE A 61 19.98 -9.86 18.41
N LEU A 62 21.19 -10.38 18.15
CA LEU A 62 21.69 -11.43 17.25
C LEU A 62 21.67 -12.84 17.89
N ILE A 63 21.33 -13.86 17.06
CA ILE A 63 21.92 -15.22 16.81
C ILE A 63 22.73 -15.90 17.96
N PRO A 64 22.64 -17.25 18.24
CA PRO A 64 22.49 -18.38 17.29
C PRO A 64 21.58 -19.57 17.69
N ALA A 65 21.03 -20.31 16.70
CA ALA A 65 20.61 -21.72 16.88
C ALA A 65 20.40 -22.46 15.54
N ALA A 66 21.47 -22.93 14.90
CA ALA A 66 21.42 -23.65 13.61
C ALA A 66 21.37 -25.20 13.72
N ALA A 67 21.33 -25.78 14.92
CA ALA A 67 21.40 -27.24 15.09
C ALA A 67 20.03 -27.96 15.04
N ALA A 68 18.90 -27.27 15.20
CA ALA A 68 17.62 -27.94 15.52
C ALA A 68 16.74 -28.36 14.33
N ILE A 69 17.01 -27.91 13.08
CA ILE A 69 16.02 -28.01 11.99
C ILE A 69 16.18 -29.27 11.10
N ARG A 70 17.33 -29.95 11.09
CA ARG A 70 17.52 -31.17 10.26
C ARG A 70 16.66 -32.36 10.69
N ARG A 71 16.16 -32.41 11.93
CA ARG A 71 15.38 -33.57 12.42
C ARG A 71 13.92 -33.61 11.95
N ARG A 72 13.30 -32.47 11.58
CA ARG A 72 11.86 -32.44 11.28
C ARG A 72 11.48 -32.79 9.83
N ARG A 73 12.40 -32.70 8.86
CA ARG A 73 12.08 -33.01 7.45
C ARG A 73 12.01 -34.51 7.16
N ARG A 74 12.67 -35.38 7.92
CA ARG A 74 12.61 -36.83 7.71
C ARG A 74 11.31 -37.48 8.21
N ALA A 75 10.58 -36.84 9.13
CA ALA A 75 9.34 -37.41 9.67
C ALA A 75 8.12 -37.22 8.76
N LYS A 76 8.11 -36.18 7.90
CA LYS A 76 6.94 -35.87 7.07
C LYS A 76 6.89 -36.60 5.72
N GLN A 77 7.99 -37.25 5.34
CA GLN A 77 8.10 -37.97 4.06
C GLN A 77 7.69 -39.46 4.16
N ARG A 78 7.23 -39.92 5.32
CA ARG A 78 6.84 -41.32 5.58
C ARG A 78 5.32 -41.57 5.72
N ARG A 79 4.46 -40.56 5.60
CA ARG A 79 3.00 -40.73 5.68
C ARG A 79 2.32 -40.17 4.43
N GLY A 80 1.92 -41.05 3.52
CA GLY A 80 0.96 -40.70 2.49
C GLY A 80 1.09 -41.51 1.20
N THR A 81 0.95 -42.83 1.28
CA THR A 81 0.84 -43.71 0.10
C THR A 81 -0.39 -44.61 0.25
N THR A 82 -1.58 -44.04 0.11
CA THR A 82 -2.90 -44.67 -0.14
C THR A 82 -3.90 -43.50 -0.10
N THR A 83 -4.71 -43.20 -1.11
CA THR A 83 -5.75 -44.05 -1.71
C THR A 83 -6.16 -43.48 -3.07
N THR A 84 -6.37 -44.38 -4.02
CA THR A 84 -6.76 -44.15 -5.42
C THR A 84 -8.28 -44.00 -5.57
N ALA A 85 -8.67 -43.26 -6.62
CA ALA A 85 -9.92 -43.38 -7.40
C ALA A 85 -11.26 -42.99 -6.73
N THR A 86 -11.92 -42.00 -7.32
CA THR A 86 -13.36 -41.94 -7.70
C THR A 86 -13.88 -40.49 -7.60
N THR A 87 -13.61 -39.64 -8.60
CA THR A 87 -14.52 -38.53 -8.98
C THR A 87 -14.10 -37.93 -10.33
N ALA A 88 -14.66 -38.47 -11.42
CA ALA A 88 -14.43 -37.99 -12.78
C ALA A 88 -15.76 -37.65 -13.46
N THR A 89 -16.55 -36.72 -12.90
CA THR A 89 -17.71 -36.15 -13.60
C THR A 89 -18.11 -34.73 -13.16
N THR A 90 -17.33 -34.07 -12.28
CA THR A 90 -17.60 -32.69 -11.82
C THR A 90 -16.56 -31.69 -12.37
N ALA A 91 -16.07 -31.90 -13.58
CA ALA A 91 -14.95 -31.12 -14.13
C ALA A 91 -15.39 -29.97 -15.06
N THR A 92 -16.62 -29.97 -15.56
CA THR A 92 -17.05 -29.01 -16.61
C THR A 92 -17.71 -27.74 -16.07
N THR A 93 -18.22 -27.74 -14.83
CA THR A 93 -18.76 -26.52 -14.18
C THR A 93 -17.69 -25.69 -13.46
N ALA A 94 -16.48 -26.23 -13.27
CA ALA A 94 -15.38 -25.56 -12.59
C ALA A 94 -14.64 -24.50 -13.45
N MET A 95 -14.88 -24.50 -14.77
CA MET A 95 -14.23 -23.57 -15.71
C MET A 95 -14.87 -22.18 -15.75
N ALA A 96 -16.13 -22.04 -15.33
CA ALA A 96 -16.79 -20.73 -15.18
C ALA A 96 -16.49 -20.04 -13.84
N ALA A 97 -15.84 -20.74 -12.90
CA ALA A 97 -15.37 -20.22 -11.63
C ALA A 97 -13.89 -19.75 -11.68
N GLY A 98 -13.38 -19.44 -12.88
CA GLY A 98 -12.03 -18.95 -13.17
C GLY A 98 -11.76 -17.53 -12.66
N GLY A 99 -12.23 -17.21 -11.46
CA GLY A 99 -11.84 -16.00 -10.76
C GLY A 99 -10.37 -16.10 -10.40
N GLY A 100 -9.50 -15.52 -11.24
CA GLY A 100 -8.06 -15.55 -11.04
C GLY A 100 -7.65 -15.23 -9.61
N GLN A 101 -6.59 -15.91 -9.13
CA GLN A 101 -6.11 -15.78 -7.76
C GLN A 101 -5.90 -14.31 -7.37
N LEU A 102 -6.54 -13.87 -6.29
CA LEU A 102 -6.32 -12.55 -5.72
C LEU A 102 -4.87 -12.40 -5.27
N VAL A 103 -4.23 -11.30 -5.66
CA VAL A 103 -2.85 -10.95 -5.28
C VAL A 103 -2.76 -10.68 -3.79
N VAL A 104 -3.80 -10.05 -3.24
CA VAL A 104 -3.90 -9.63 -1.85
C VAL A 104 -5.27 -10.02 -1.29
N PRO A 105 -5.36 -10.51 -0.04
CA PRO A 105 -6.66 -10.77 0.59
C PRO A 105 -7.55 -9.51 0.63
N LEU A 106 -8.85 -9.69 0.43
CA LEU A 106 -9.85 -8.61 0.33
C LEU A 106 -9.79 -7.54 1.46
N PRO A 107 -9.58 -7.89 2.74
CA PRO A 107 -9.50 -6.86 3.80
C PRO A 107 -8.38 -5.84 3.55
N TYR A 108 -7.19 -6.31 3.13
CA TYR A 108 -6.06 -5.42 2.88
C TYR A 108 -6.22 -4.64 1.58
N ALA A 109 -6.89 -5.21 0.57
CA ALA A 109 -7.24 -4.49 -0.65
C ALA A 109 -8.11 -3.26 -0.36
N ARG A 110 -9.04 -3.35 0.60
CA ARG A 110 -9.85 -2.20 1.04
C ARG A 110 -9.01 -1.11 1.71
N TYR A 111 -8.06 -1.48 2.59
CA TYR A 111 -7.16 -0.50 3.20
C TYR A 111 -6.29 0.20 2.15
N LEU A 112 -5.79 -0.57 1.17
CA LEU A 112 -5.01 -0.04 0.06
C LEU A 112 -5.85 0.93 -0.77
N LEU A 113 -7.07 0.55 -1.15
CA LEU A 113 -8.02 1.44 -1.83
C LEU A 113 -8.26 2.75 -1.06
N CYS A 114 -8.52 2.67 0.25
CA CYS A 114 -8.70 3.86 1.08
C CYS A 114 -7.44 4.74 1.12
N SER A 115 -6.25 4.15 1.27
CA SER A 115 -5.00 4.92 1.26
C SER A 115 -4.71 5.54 -0.11
N SER A 116 -5.09 4.90 -1.22
CA SER A 116 -4.93 5.45 -2.56
C SER A 116 -5.80 6.70 -2.79
N CYS A 117 -6.92 6.83 -2.09
CA CYS A 117 -7.74 8.06 -2.13
C CYS A 117 -7.01 9.30 -1.60
N LEU A 118 -5.93 9.15 -0.81
CA LEU A 118 -5.07 10.29 -0.44
C LEU A 118 -4.48 10.99 -1.67
N THR A 119 -4.35 10.28 -2.78
CA THR A 119 -3.87 10.82 -4.07
C THR A 119 -4.84 11.86 -4.66
N ALA A 120 -6.13 11.81 -4.30
CA ALA A 120 -7.09 12.84 -4.69
C ALA A 120 -6.71 14.21 -4.12
N PHE A 121 -6.13 14.26 -2.92
CA PHE A 121 -5.67 15.52 -2.33
C PHE A 121 -4.54 16.14 -3.16
N SER A 122 -3.54 15.34 -3.54
CA SER A 122 -2.46 15.80 -4.43
C SER A 122 -2.98 16.24 -5.79
N PHE A 123 -3.98 15.56 -6.35
CA PHE A 123 -4.63 15.96 -7.61
C PHE A 123 -5.28 17.35 -7.50
N LEU A 124 -6.03 17.59 -6.41
CA LEU A 124 -6.70 18.87 -6.16
C LEU A 124 -5.68 20.00 -5.94
N CYS A 125 -4.61 19.75 -5.17
CA CYS A 125 -3.53 20.73 -4.99
C CYS A 125 -2.84 21.06 -6.31
N ALA A 126 -2.48 20.07 -7.12
CA ALA A 126 -1.87 20.30 -8.44
C ALA A 126 -2.78 21.18 -9.33
N SER A 127 -4.08 20.90 -9.31
CA SER A 127 -5.07 21.65 -10.09
C SER A 127 -5.21 23.10 -9.59
N ALA A 128 -5.21 23.31 -8.27
CA ALA A 128 -5.28 24.64 -7.67
C ALA A 128 -4.06 25.51 -7.97
N HIS A 129 -2.89 24.89 -8.19
CA HIS A 129 -1.66 25.54 -8.63
C HIS A 129 -1.50 25.56 -10.16
N ALA A 130 -2.55 25.26 -10.95
CA ALA A 130 -2.49 25.22 -12.42
C ALA A 130 -1.36 24.32 -12.99
N CYS A 131 -0.88 23.34 -12.21
CA CYS A 131 0.15 22.39 -12.62
C CYS A 131 -0.48 21.24 -13.42
N TRP A 132 -1.01 21.55 -14.61
CA TRP A 132 -1.90 20.64 -15.36
C TRP A 132 -1.28 19.27 -15.67
N TRP A 133 0.01 19.21 -16.02
CA TRP A 133 0.70 17.95 -16.26
C TRP A 133 0.81 17.09 -14.99
N CYS A 134 1.14 17.71 -13.86
CA CYS A 134 1.15 17.04 -12.56
C CYS A 134 -0.26 16.56 -12.17
N ALA A 135 -1.28 17.40 -12.38
CA ALA A 135 -2.67 17.06 -12.10
C ALA A 135 -3.11 15.87 -12.96
N PHE A 136 -2.82 15.90 -14.27
CA PHE A 136 -3.14 14.79 -15.19
C PHE A 136 -2.50 13.48 -14.75
N LEU A 137 -1.18 13.46 -14.49
CA LEU A 137 -0.47 12.24 -14.09
C LEU A 137 -0.95 11.71 -12.73
N THR A 138 -1.16 12.59 -11.75
CA THR A 138 -1.69 12.20 -10.43
C THR A 138 -3.13 11.67 -10.54
N GLY A 139 -3.96 12.29 -11.38
CA GLY A 139 -5.32 11.82 -11.68
C GLY A 139 -5.33 10.45 -12.38
N LEU A 140 -4.40 10.24 -13.32
CA LEU A 140 -4.22 8.95 -13.98
C LEU A 140 -3.83 7.86 -12.98
N VAL A 141 -2.84 8.12 -12.11
CA VAL A 141 -2.43 7.20 -11.03
C VAL A 141 -3.59 6.88 -10.10
N LEU A 142 -4.37 7.89 -9.67
CA LEU A 142 -5.55 7.68 -8.84
C LEU A 142 -6.57 6.78 -9.54
N ALA A 143 -6.88 7.05 -10.81
CA ALA A 143 -7.85 6.30 -11.59
C ALA A 143 -7.42 4.83 -11.78
N THR A 144 -6.17 4.58 -12.18
CA THR A 144 -5.65 3.22 -12.35
C THR A 144 -5.58 2.47 -11.04
N SER A 145 -5.20 3.14 -9.95
CA SER A 145 -5.08 2.52 -8.63
C SER A 145 -6.44 2.14 -8.05
N VAL A 146 -7.43 3.04 -8.11
CA VAL A 146 -8.81 2.75 -7.70
C VAL A 146 -9.40 1.62 -8.56
N ASN A 147 -9.13 1.63 -9.87
CA ASN A 147 -9.58 0.57 -10.77
C ASN A 147 -8.95 -0.80 -10.42
N TYR A 148 -7.66 -0.84 -10.09
CA TYR A 148 -6.97 -2.06 -9.71
C TYR A 148 -7.41 -2.59 -8.34
N TRP A 149 -7.48 -1.75 -7.30
CA TRP A 149 -7.78 -2.21 -5.94
C TRP A 149 -9.21 -2.70 -5.73
N ARG A 150 -10.13 -2.39 -6.65
CA ARG A 150 -11.48 -2.98 -6.66
C ARG A 150 -11.47 -4.49 -6.88
N ASP A 151 -10.52 -5.00 -7.67
CA ASP A 151 -10.35 -6.44 -7.93
C ASP A 151 -8.86 -6.76 -8.17
N PRO A 152 -8.07 -6.95 -7.09
CA PRO A 152 -6.61 -7.03 -7.15
C PRO A 152 -6.15 -8.40 -7.64
N ARG A 153 -6.28 -8.63 -8.95
CA ARG A 153 -5.83 -9.86 -9.64
C ARG A 153 -4.63 -9.55 -10.52
N TYR A 154 -3.80 -10.56 -10.76
CA TYR A 154 -2.77 -10.45 -11.79
C TYR A 154 -3.41 -10.23 -13.17
N GLY A 155 -2.85 -9.30 -13.95
CA GLY A 155 -3.32 -9.03 -15.30
C GLY A 155 -3.07 -7.58 -15.73
N PHE A 156 -3.74 -7.20 -16.82
CA PHE A 156 -3.55 -5.91 -17.49
C PHE A 156 -3.82 -4.70 -16.58
N ARG A 157 -4.84 -4.76 -15.72
CA ARG A 157 -5.16 -3.68 -14.76
C ARG A 157 -3.98 -3.35 -13.84
N ARG A 158 -3.26 -4.37 -13.36
CA ARG A 158 -2.07 -4.19 -12.54
C ARG A 158 -0.92 -3.61 -13.34
N TRP A 159 -0.73 -4.06 -14.56
CA TRP A 159 0.31 -3.53 -15.44
C TRP A 159 0.10 -2.04 -15.71
N LEU A 160 -1.14 -1.62 -16.04
CA LEU A 160 -1.49 -0.22 -16.22
C LEU A 160 -1.24 0.64 -14.98
N ASP A 161 -1.64 0.16 -13.80
CA ASP A 161 -1.41 0.85 -12.53
C ASP A 161 0.08 1.07 -12.25
N ILE A 162 0.90 0.03 -12.44
CA ILE A 162 2.36 0.13 -12.30
C ILE A 162 2.94 1.11 -13.34
N ALA A 163 2.52 1.02 -14.60
CA ALA A 163 2.99 1.90 -15.66
C ALA A 163 2.69 3.37 -15.35
N ALA A 164 1.46 3.69 -14.93
CA ALA A 164 1.06 5.04 -14.55
C ALA A 164 1.91 5.60 -13.40
N VAL A 165 2.15 4.79 -12.35
CA VAL A 165 3.00 5.18 -11.21
C VAL A 165 4.45 5.40 -11.65
N CYS A 166 5.01 4.50 -12.47
CA CYS A 166 6.36 4.65 -13.00
C CYS A 166 6.51 5.93 -13.83
N THR A 167 5.58 6.20 -14.75
CA THR A 167 5.57 7.43 -15.55
C THR A 167 5.48 8.67 -14.67
N ALA A 168 4.59 8.67 -13.67
CA ALA A 168 4.45 9.80 -12.74
C ALA A 168 5.75 10.04 -11.94
N ILE A 169 6.38 8.99 -11.39
CA ILE A 169 7.64 9.10 -10.65
C ILE A 169 8.76 9.63 -11.55
N SER A 170 8.91 9.09 -12.77
CA SER A 170 9.92 9.55 -13.72
C SER A 170 9.74 11.02 -14.11
N TYR A 171 8.50 11.46 -14.35
CA TYR A 171 8.20 12.85 -14.64
C TYR A 171 8.58 13.77 -13.48
N HIS A 172 8.15 13.45 -12.26
CA HIS A 172 8.44 14.28 -11.09
C HIS A 172 9.95 14.30 -10.76
N PHE A 173 10.64 13.17 -10.94
CA PHE A 173 12.10 13.12 -10.82
C PHE A 173 12.78 14.05 -11.83
N PHE A 174 12.36 14.02 -13.10
CA PHE A 174 12.87 14.92 -14.14
C PHE A 174 12.63 16.39 -13.80
N VAL A 175 11.43 16.75 -13.35
CA VAL A 175 11.08 18.12 -12.93
C VAL A 175 11.98 18.56 -11.76
N ALA A 176 12.19 17.71 -10.77
CA ALA A 176 13.05 18.00 -9.63
C ALA A 176 14.52 18.18 -10.03
N CYS A 177 15.06 17.34 -10.92
CA CYS A 177 16.41 17.48 -11.45
C CYS A 177 16.58 18.76 -12.27
N ARG A 178 15.59 19.13 -13.08
CA ARG A 178 15.60 20.39 -13.84
C ARG A 178 15.62 21.59 -12.88
N ALA A 179 14.77 21.58 -11.86
CA ALA A 179 14.74 22.63 -10.85
C ALA A 179 16.07 22.74 -10.09
N LEU A 180 16.71 21.61 -9.80
CA LEU A 180 18.03 21.58 -9.17
C LEU A 180 19.10 22.28 -10.02
N GLY A 181 19.09 22.06 -11.34
CA GLY A 181 20.03 22.68 -12.27
C GLY A 181 19.82 24.19 -12.49
N SER A 182 18.62 24.71 -12.19
CA SER A 182 18.30 26.14 -12.32
C SER A 182 18.33 26.93 -11.02
N SER A 183 18.44 26.27 -9.86
CA SER A 183 18.38 26.91 -8.54
C SER A 183 19.72 27.52 -8.13
N GLY A 184 19.69 28.71 -7.55
CA GLY A 184 20.87 29.28 -6.89
C GLY A 184 21.20 28.54 -5.58
N PRO A 185 22.44 28.65 -5.05
CA PRO A 185 22.87 27.90 -3.86
C PRO A 185 22.01 28.14 -2.60
N GLY A 186 21.40 29.33 -2.47
CA GLY A 186 20.50 29.65 -1.35
C GLY A 186 19.12 28.97 -1.44
N GLU A 187 18.58 28.79 -2.65
CA GLU A 187 17.26 28.20 -2.90
C GLU A 187 17.26 26.68 -2.75
N LEU A 188 18.44 26.06 -2.78
CA LEU A 188 18.62 24.62 -2.56
C LEU A 188 18.30 24.18 -1.13
N LEU A 189 18.55 25.03 -0.14
CA LEU A 189 18.37 24.72 1.28
C LEU A 189 17.09 25.32 1.86
N LEU A 190 16.78 26.58 1.54
CA LEU A 190 15.65 27.31 2.11
C LEU A 190 14.69 27.72 0.99
N PRO A 191 13.64 26.93 0.75
CA PRO A 191 12.69 27.23 -0.30
C PRO A 191 11.85 28.47 0.08
N PRO A 192 11.46 29.30 -0.90
CA PRO A 192 10.61 30.45 -0.65
C PRO A 192 9.25 30.02 -0.09
N LEU A 193 8.73 30.77 0.88
CA LEU A 193 7.36 30.61 1.37
C LEU A 193 6.39 31.01 0.25
N ARG A 194 5.39 30.16 0.00
CA ARG A 194 4.36 30.42 -1.02
C ARG A 194 2.97 30.14 -0.45
N PRO A 195 1.92 30.83 -0.95
CA PRO A 195 0.57 30.57 -0.49
C PRO A 195 0.16 29.14 -0.90
N PHE A 196 -0.38 28.37 0.05
CA PHE A 196 -0.74 26.97 -0.15
C PHE A 196 -1.97 26.78 -1.04
N PHE A 197 -2.89 27.75 -1.03
CA PHE A 197 -4.02 27.82 -1.92
C PHE A 197 -4.18 29.26 -2.38
N PRO A 198 -4.06 29.55 -3.70
CA PRO A 198 -4.23 30.91 -4.23
C PRO A 198 -5.51 31.63 -3.79
N PRO A 199 -6.68 30.96 -3.59
CA PRO A 199 -7.88 31.65 -3.12
C PRO A 199 -8.01 31.80 -1.60
N LEU A 200 -7.11 31.21 -0.78
CA LEU A 200 -7.20 31.26 0.69
C LEU A 200 -6.04 32.08 1.28
N PRO A 201 -6.22 33.41 1.48
CA PRO A 201 -5.20 34.24 2.10
C PRO A 201 -4.91 33.77 3.53
N GLY A 202 -3.63 33.61 3.88
CA GLY A 202 -3.17 33.36 5.25
C GLY A 202 -2.55 31.99 5.51
N LEU A 203 -2.73 31.00 4.64
CA LEU A 203 -2.05 29.70 4.77
C LEU A 203 -0.83 29.64 3.85
N TRP A 204 0.33 29.99 4.42
CA TRP A 204 1.62 29.89 3.74
C TRP A 204 2.27 28.57 4.08
N VAL A 205 2.70 27.83 3.05
CA VAL A 205 3.42 26.57 3.24
C VAL A 205 4.76 26.72 2.53
N PRO A 206 5.88 26.33 3.18
CA PRO A 206 7.15 26.30 2.48
C PRO A 206 7.01 25.35 1.29
N ALA A 207 7.31 25.85 0.09
CA ALA A 207 7.59 24.95 -1.02
C ALA A 207 8.71 23.99 -0.56
N VAL A 208 8.77 22.76 -1.03
CA VAL A 208 9.95 21.94 -0.73
C VAL A 208 11.08 22.32 -1.72
N SER A 209 12.32 22.44 -1.24
CA SER A 209 13.45 22.64 -2.16
C SER A 209 13.61 21.42 -3.09
N PRO A 210 14.24 21.56 -4.27
CA PRO A 210 14.45 20.42 -5.16
C PRO A 210 15.14 19.23 -4.47
N LEU A 211 16.11 19.50 -3.59
CA LEU A 211 16.77 18.48 -2.78
C LEU A 211 15.83 17.84 -1.77
N GLY A 212 15.02 18.64 -1.07
CA GLY A 212 14.02 18.12 -0.14
C GLY A 212 12.99 17.23 -0.85
N TYR A 213 12.57 17.62 -2.06
CA TYR A 213 11.66 16.80 -2.88
C TYR A 213 12.29 15.47 -3.26
N LEU A 214 13.54 15.50 -3.75
CA LEU A 214 14.27 14.27 -4.09
C LEU A 214 14.42 13.36 -2.87
N ALA A 215 14.71 13.91 -1.69
CA ALA A 215 14.78 13.13 -0.44
C ALA A 215 13.43 12.47 -0.11
N LEU A 216 12.32 13.19 -0.23
CA LEU A 216 10.97 12.63 -0.05
C LEU A 216 10.64 11.56 -1.09
N LEU A 217 11.05 11.76 -2.35
CA LEU A 217 10.86 10.78 -3.43
C LEU A 217 11.63 9.49 -3.13
N PHE A 218 12.91 9.58 -2.74
CA PHE A 218 13.71 8.41 -2.34
C PHE A 218 13.16 7.73 -1.09
N LEU A 219 12.70 8.49 -0.10
CA LEU A 219 12.02 7.93 1.08
C LEU A 219 10.75 7.18 0.69
N GLY A 220 9.95 7.73 -0.23
CA GLY A 220 8.79 7.06 -0.82
C GLY A 220 9.18 5.73 -1.48
N LEU A 221 10.22 5.74 -2.34
CA LEU A 221 10.72 4.52 -2.98
C LEU A 221 11.17 3.47 -1.95
N ALA A 222 11.84 3.88 -0.86
CA ALA A 222 12.22 3.00 0.23
C ALA A 222 10.99 2.39 0.94
N CYS A 223 9.95 3.19 1.22
CA CYS A 223 8.68 2.69 1.74
C CYS A 223 8.04 1.66 0.81
N TYR A 224 8.00 1.92 -0.49
CA TYR A 224 7.46 0.99 -1.49
C TYR A 224 8.26 -0.32 -1.56
N TRP A 225 9.59 -0.23 -1.61
CA TRP A 225 10.47 -1.40 -1.60
C TRP A 225 10.23 -2.27 -0.36
N ARG A 226 10.05 -1.63 0.81
CA ARG A 226 9.75 -2.33 2.05
C ARG A 226 8.37 -3.00 2.02
N ALA A 227 7.35 -2.32 1.51
CA ALA A 227 6.02 -2.89 1.30
C ALA A 227 6.07 -4.13 0.39
N TRP A 228 6.78 -4.02 -0.74
CA TRP A 228 6.98 -5.11 -1.68
C TRP A 228 7.69 -6.32 -1.04
N SER A 229 8.76 -6.07 -0.26
CA SER A 229 9.49 -7.12 0.46
C SER A 229 8.57 -7.90 1.41
N TYR A 230 7.66 -7.23 2.13
CA TYR A 230 6.68 -7.89 2.98
C TYR A 230 5.60 -8.64 2.20
N ALA A 231 5.22 -8.14 1.02
CA ALA A 231 4.29 -8.85 0.14
C ALA A 231 4.89 -10.18 -0.36
N GLN A 232 6.19 -10.24 -0.67
CA GLN A 232 6.87 -11.48 -1.09
C GLN A 232 6.80 -12.59 -0.03
N VAL A 233 6.90 -12.24 1.25
CA VAL A 233 6.76 -13.19 2.37
C VAL A 233 5.32 -13.34 2.86
N LYS A 234 4.33 -12.82 2.13
CA LYS A 234 2.89 -12.85 2.44
C LYS A 234 2.55 -12.25 3.81
N CYS A 235 3.36 -11.31 4.30
CA CYS A 235 3.12 -10.55 5.53
C CYS A 235 2.28 -9.30 5.23
N PHE A 236 1.02 -9.50 4.85
CA PHE A 236 0.17 -8.44 4.32
C PHE A 236 -0.13 -7.33 5.35
N ASP A 237 -0.25 -7.64 6.65
CA ASP A 237 -0.51 -6.63 7.69
C ASP A 237 0.58 -5.54 7.76
N LEU A 238 1.84 -5.94 7.67
CA LEU A 238 2.93 -4.97 7.68
C LEU A 238 3.12 -4.33 6.29
N GLY A 239 2.91 -5.12 5.22
CA GLY A 239 3.03 -4.65 3.85
C GLY A 239 2.08 -3.49 3.51
N TRP A 240 0.80 -3.55 3.91
CA TRP A 240 -0.14 -2.48 3.61
C TRP A 240 0.19 -1.18 4.35
N ARG A 241 0.71 -1.25 5.58
CA ARG A 241 1.14 -0.06 6.34
C ARG A 241 2.29 0.68 5.66
N TRP A 242 3.29 -0.06 5.18
CA TRP A 242 4.38 0.53 4.40
C TRP A 242 3.89 1.12 3.07
N HIS A 243 2.90 0.49 2.43
CA HIS A 243 2.30 1.03 1.21
C HIS A 243 1.49 2.31 1.48
N ALA A 244 0.74 2.36 2.58
CA ALA A 244 0.04 3.56 3.02
C ALA A 244 1.03 4.69 3.37
N ALA A 245 2.16 4.36 4.02
CA ALA A 245 3.23 5.31 4.29
C ALA A 245 3.85 5.85 2.98
N PHE A 246 4.04 4.99 1.97
CA PHE A 246 4.44 5.44 0.63
C PHE A 246 3.45 6.45 0.04
N HIS A 247 2.14 6.17 0.07
CA HIS A 247 1.12 7.12 -0.38
C HIS A 247 1.20 8.45 0.38
N PHE A 248 1.36 8.41 1.71
CA PHE A 248 1.46 9.62 2.51
C PHE A 248 2.69 10.45 2.14
N VAL A 249 3.89 9.84 2.15
CA VAL A 249 5.15 10.53 1.84
C VAL A 249 5.17 11.08 0.42
N ALA A 250 4.74 10.28 -0.57
CA ALA A 250 4.72 10.70 -1.97
C ALA A 250 3.74 11.86 -2.21
N ASN A 251 2.52 11.77 -1.66
CA ASN A 251 1.53 12.85 -1.80
C ASN A 251 1.95 14.12 -1.04
N LEU A 252 2.56 13.98 0.14
CA LEU A 252 3.12 15.12 0.87
C LEU A 252 4.21 15.81 0.04
N GLY A 253 5.15 15.05 -0.52
CA GLY A 253 6.19 15.60 -1.40
C GLY A 253 5.60 16.36 -2.58
N ASN A 254 4.61 15.77 -3.25
CA ASN A 254 3.93 16.41 -4.39
C ASN A 254 3.23 17.71 -4.00
N VAL A 255 2.46 17.69 -2.90
CA VAL A 255 1.76 18.86 -2.39
C VAL A 255 2.72 20.00 -2.03
N LEU A 256 3.88 19.68 -1.46
CA LEU A 256 4.92 20.67 -1.17
C LEU A 256 5.68 21.13 -2.42
N LEU A 257 5.69 20.33 -3.49
CA LEU A 257 6.36 20.68 -4.75
C LEU A 257 5.55 21.70 -5.56
N TYR A 258 4.22 21.53 -5.65
CA TYR A 258 3.39 22.31 -6.57
C TYR A 258 3.48 23.83 -6.41
N PRO A 259 3.51 24.41 -5.18
CA PRO A 259 3.72 25.84 -5.04
C PRO A 259 5.00 26.34 -5.71
N GLY A 260 6.06 25.53 -5.75
CA GLY A 260 7.35 25.87 -6.35
C GLY A 260 7.43 25.70 -7.87
N LEU A 261 6.41 25.12 -8.52
CA LEU A 261 6.39 24.91 -9.97
C LEU A 261 5.70 26.02 -10.77
N VAL A 262 4.95 26.89 -10.08
CA VAL A 262 4.23 28.04 -10.68
C VAL A 262 5.12 29.25 -10.77
#